data_AF-A0A485PFA9-F1
#
_entry.id   AF-A0A485PFA9-F1
#
_cell.length_a   1.000
_cell.length_b   1.000
_cell.length_c   1.000
_cell.angle_alpha   90.00
_cell.angle_beta   90.00
_cell.angle_gamma   90.00
#
_symmetry.space_group_name_H-M   'P 1'
#
loop_
_entity.id
_entity.type
_entity.pdbx_description
1 polymer ?
#
loop_
_entity_poly.entity_id
_entity_poly.type
_entity_poly.pdbx_seq_one_letter_code
_entity_poly.pdbx_strand_id
1 'polypeptide(L)'
;KQSSICRAAIHYGIIDNDGGWVDITRQGRKHYFIKSNRNGVQTIGKYQSANSFTVSKVTVQAVTCETTVEQLCPFHKPASHCPRVYCPRNCMQANPHYARVIGTRVYSDLSSICRAAVHAGVVRNHGGYVDVMPVDKRKTYTASFQNGIFSESLQNPPGGKAFRVFAVV
;
A
#
# COMPACT_ATOMS: atom_id res chain seq x y z
N LYS A 1 22.57 16.16 8.42
CA LYS A 1 22.65 14.98 7.52
C LYS A 1 21.34 14.20 7.62
N GLN A 2 20.81 13.72 6.51
CA GLN A 2 19.61 12.88 6.43
C GLN A 2 20.04 11.41 6.28
N SER A 3 19.26 10.46 6.78
CA SER A 3 19.57 9.03 6.69
C SER A 3 19.18 8.47 5.32
N SER A 4 20.03 7.61 4.76
CA SER A 4 19.67 6.79 3.59
C SER A 4 18.72 5.67 4.00
N ILE A 5 17.67 5.43 3.20
CA ILE A 5 16.70 4.33 3.40
C ILE A 5 17.42 2.99 3.40
N CYS A 6 18.29 2.74 2.41
CA CYS A 6 19.01 1.47 2.30
C CYS A 6 19.93 1.21 3.49
N ARG A 7 20.70 2.23 3.92
CA ARG A 7 21.55 2.09 5.11
C ARG A 7 20.73 1.87 6.39
N ALA A 8 19.58 2.52 6.51
CA ALA A 8 18.67 2.27 7.62
C ALA A 8 18.10 0.85 7.58
N ALA A 9 17.75 0.34 6.40
CA ALA A 9 17.23 -1.01 6.21
C ALA A 9 18.29 -2.09 6.51
N ILE A 10 19.53 -1.91 6.05
CA ILE A 10 20.67 -2.79 6.40
C ILE A 10 20.92 -2.75 7.92
N HIS A 11 20.97 -1.55 8.51
CA HIS A 11 21.12 -1.38 9.96
C HIS A 11 20.03 -2.13 10.76
N TYR A 12 18.81 -2.23 10.23
CA TYR A 12 17.71 -2.99 10.84
C TYR A 12 17.66 -4.46 10.41
N GLY A 13 18.50 -4.89 9.46
CA GLY A 13 18.57 -6.29 9.00
C GLY A 13 17.39 -6.68 8.11
N ILE A 14 16.82 -5.71 7.40
CA ILE A 14 15.67 -5.91 6.50
C ILE A 14 16.15 -6.36 5.13
N ILE A 15 17.21 -5.72 4.64
CA ILE A 15 17.90 -6.03 3.39
C ILE A 15 19.41 -6.14 3.64
N ASP A 16 20.13 -6.67 2.66
CA ASP A 16 21.58 -6.68 2.58
C ASP A 16 22.08 -5.67 1.53
N ASN A 17 23.31 -5.84 1.04
CA ASN A 17 23.91 -4.98 0.01
C ASN A 17 23.39 -5.28 -1.40
N ASP A 18 22.75 -6.43 -1.63
CA ASP A 18 22.12 -6.78 -2.91
C ASP A 18 20.74 -6.14 -3.05
N GLY A 19 20.21 -5.62 -1.94
CA GLY A 19 19.00 -4.82 -1.90
C GLY A 19 17.77 -5.64 -1.53
N GLY A 20 16.60 -5.18 -1.99
CA GLY A 20 15.32 -5.81 -1.69
C GLY A 20 14.24 -4.80 -1.30
N TRP A 21 13.09 -5.35 -0.91
CA TRP A 21 11.90 -4.56 -0.62
C TRP A 21 11.88 -4.09 0.83
N VAL A 22 11.61 -2.79 1.01
CA VAL A 22 11.55 -2.13 2.32
C VAL A 22 10.24 -1.38 2.44
N ASP A 23 9.51 -1.62 3.52
CA ASP A 23 8.37 -0.79 3.91
C ASP A 23 8.85 0.37 4.80
N ILE A 24 8.27 1.56 4.61
CA ILE A 24 8.70 2.80 5.27
C ILE A 24 7.51 3.45 5.97
N THR A 25 7.61 3.60 7.28
CA THR A 25 6.62 4.33 8.08
C THR A 25 7.20 5.67 8.53
N ARG A 26 6.51 6.78 8.24
CA ARG A 26 6.88 8.08 8.81
C ARG A 26 6.46 8.13 10.28
N GLN A 27 7.39 8.48 11.16
CA GLN A 27 7.18 8.53 12.62
C GLN A 27 7.02 9.96 13.16
N GLY A 28 6.95 10.95 12.27
CA GLY A 28 6.92 12.36 12.66
C GLY A 28 8.23 12.83 13.30
N ARG A 29 8.15 13.88 14.11
CA ARG A 29 9.32 14.57 14.67
C ARG A 29 9.77 13.93 15.98
N LYS A 30 11.04 13.53 16.06
CA LYS A 30 11.70 13.07 17.31
C LYS A 30 12.62 14.15 17.86
N HIS A 31 12.82 14.17 19.17
CA HIS A 31 13.63 15.19 19.85
C HIS A 31 15.14 14.95 19.76
N TYR A 32 15.55 13.69 19.84
CA TYR A 32 16.95 13.27 19.74
C TYR A 32 17.06 11.87 19.13
N PHE A 33 18.27 11.52 18.71
CA PHE A 33 18.63 10.24 18.09
C PHE A 33 19.90 9.72 18.74
N ILE A 34 19.84 8.51 19.27
CA ILE A 34 20.98 7.87 19.93
C ILE A 34 21.79 7.09 18.89
N LYS A 35 23.12 7.22 18.95
CA LYS A 35 24.03 6.44 18.09
C LYS A 35 23.95 4.96 18.43
N SER A 36 24.02 4.11 17.42
CA SER A 36 24.08 2.65 17.58
C SER A 36 24.81 2.03 16.39
N ASN A 37 25.30 0.79 16.57
CA ASN A 37 25.90 0.00 15.50
C ASN A 37 25.16 -1.34 15.42
N ARG A 38 24.64 -1.66 14.24
CA ARG A 38 23.94 -2.91 13.96
C ARG A 38 24.22 -3.34 12.52
N ASN A 39 24.37 -4.65 12.30
CA ASN A 39 24.58 -5.25 10.98
C ASN A 39 25.68 -4.56 10.16
N GLY A 40 26.81 -4.22 10.82
CA GLY A 40 27.94 -3.55 10.18
C GLY A 40 27.72 -2.08 9.81
N VAL A 41 26.56 -1.48 10.15
CA VAL A 41 26.26 -0.07 9.90
C VAL A 41 26.30 0.72 11.21
N GLN A 42 27.17 1.71 11.29
CA GLN A 42 27.19 2.67 12.39
C GLN A 42 26.30 3.88 12.09
N THR A 43 25.41 4.22 13.02
CA THR A 43 24.57 5.42 12.96
C THR A 43 25.18 6.58 13.73
N ILE A 44 24.78 7.79 13.36
CA ILE A 44 25.22 9.03 13.99
C ILE A 44 24.13 9.52 14.93
N GLY A 45 24.49 9.81 16.17
CA GLY A 45 23.58 10.44 17.13
C GLY A 45 23.31 11.89 16.78
N LYS A 46 22.11 12.38 17.10
CA LYS A 46 21.71 13.77 16.88
C LYS A 46 20.89 14.27 18.07
N TYR A 47 21.42 15.23 18.82
CA TYR A 47 20.76 15.85 19.98
C TYR A 47 19.92 17.08 19.58
N GLN A 48 19.29 17.00 18.41
CA GLN A 48 18.44 18.03 17.86
C GLN A 48 17.25 17.39 17.19
N SER A 49 16.12 18.08 17.29
CA SER A 49 14.87 17.53 16.81
C SER A 49 14.82 17.46 15.28
N ALA A 50 14.30 16.36 14.74
CA ALA A 50 14.18 16.14 13.31
C ALA A 50 13.03 15.16 12.98
N ASN A 51 12.55 15.21 11.74
CA ASN A 51 11.62 14.20 11.24
C ASN A 51 12.30 12.83 11.17
N SER A 52 11.52 11.79 11.44
CA SER A 52 11.99 10.42 11.54
C SER A 52 11.09 9.46 10.78
N PHE A 53 11.66 8.32 10.41
CA PHE A 53 10.97 7.20 9.80
C PHE A 53 11.49 5.90 10.41
N THR A 54 10.69 4.85 10.28
CA THR A 54 11.08 3.46 10.55
C THR A 54 11.03 2.68 9.26
N VAL A 55 11.78 1.60 9.23
CA VAL A 55 11.83 0.64 8.13
C VAL A 55 11.37 -0.71 8.65
N SER A 56 10.63 -1.45 7.83
CA SER A 56 10.12 -2.79 8.12
C SER A 56 10.28 -3.72 6.92
N LYS A 57 10.23 -5.03 7.17
CA LYS A 57 10.14 -6.03 6.09
C LYS A 57 8.77 -5.91 5.42
N VAL A 58 8.76 -5.96 4.09
CA VAL A 58 7.52 -6.07 3.32
C VAL A 58 6.95 -7.48 3.53
N THR A 59 5.71 -7.56 4.01
CA THR A 59 4.95 -8.81 4.05
C THR A 59 4.19 -8.96 2.74
N VAL A 60 4.08 -10.20 2.24
CA VAL A 60 3.35 -10.52 1.01
C VAL A 60 2.18 -11.41 1.37
N GLN A 61 1.00 -11.10 0.85
CA GLN A 61 -0.20 -11.88 1.04
C GLN A 61 -0.87 -12.19 -0.30
N ALA A 62 -1.04 -13.48 -0.60
CA ALA A 62 -1.88 -13.92 -1.71
C ALA A 62 -3.35 -13.75 -1.33
N VAL A 63 -4.14 -13.20 -2.26
CA VAL A 63 -5.56 -12.91 -2.03
C VAL A 63 -6.43 -13.54 -3.11
N THR A 64 -7.75 -13.45 -2.93
CA THR A 64 -8.72 -13.84 -3.95
C THR A 64 -9.17 -12.61 -4.77
N CYS A 65 -9.85 -12.84 -5.89
CA CYS A 65 -10.41 -11.75 -6.68
C CYS A 65 -11.52 -10.97 -5.94
N GLU A 66 -12.06 -11.49 -4.84
CA GLU A 66 -13.12 -10.85 -4.04
C GLU A 66 -12.56 -10.07 -2.85
N THR A 67 -11.28 -10.28 -2.51
CA THR A 67 -10.68 -9.65 -1.33
C THR A 67 -10.65 -8.12 -1.49
N THR A 68 -11.15 -7.44 -0.46
CA THR A 68 -11.27 -5.98 -0.38
C THR A 68 -10.30 -5.39 0.64
N VAL A 69 -10.10 -4.06 0.61
CA VAL A 69 -9.24 -3.39 1.60
C VAL A 69 -9.89 -3.32 2.97
N GLU A 70 -11.22 -3.21 3.02
CA GLU A 70 -11.97 -3.25 4.27
C GLU A 70 -11.66 -4.52 5.09
N GLN A 71 -11.55 -5.66 4.40
CA GLN A 71 -11.23 -6.94 5.04
C GLN A 71 -9.73 -7.12 5.33
N LEU A 72 -8.87 -6.72 4.40
CA LEU A 72 -7.44 -7.03 4.46
C LEU A 72 -6.67 -6.07 5.38
N CYS A 73 -6.89 -4.77 5.24
CA CYS A 73 -6.11 -3.73 5.92
C CYS A 73 -6.91 -2.42 6.01
N PRO A 74 -7.97 -2.40 6.83
CA PRO A 74 -8.83 -1.22 6.97
C PRO A 74 -8.05 0.03 7.40
N PHE A 75 -8.41 1.18 6.83
CA PHE A 75 -7.72 2.43 7.14
C PHE A 75 -8.06 2.95 8.53
N HIS A 76 -7.01 3.15 9.33
CA HIS A 76 -7.03 3.76 10.65
C HIS A 76 -6.07 4.96 10.65
N LYS A 77 -6.46 6.05 11.34
CA LYS A 77 -5.57 7.20 11.49
C LYS A 77 -4.43 6.84 12.47
N PRO A 78 -3.20 7.34 12.24
CA PRO A 78 -2.80 8.28 11.19
C PRO A 78 -2.55 7.63 9.81
N ALA A 79 -2.22 6.34 9.78
CA ALA A 79 -2.07 5.53 8.56
C ALA A 79 -2.19 4.03 8.91
N SER A 80 -2.64 3.22 7.96
CA SER A 80 -2.59 1.75 8.02
C SER A 80 -1.53 1.22 7.06
N HIS A 81 -0.81 0.19 7.47
CA HIS A 81 0.08 -0.58 6.61
C HIS A 81 -0.67 -1.78 6.04
N CYS A 82 -0.62 -1.95 4.71
CA CYS A 82 -1.09 -3.17 4.05
C CYS A 82 0.10 -4.05 3.70
N PRO A 83 -0.08 -5.39 3.71
CA PRO A 83 0.85 -6.26 3.02
C PRO A 83 0.84 -5.95 1.51
N ARG A 84 1.94 -6.26 0.85
CA ARG A 84 1.97 -6.35 -0.61
C ARG A 84 1.06 -7.50 -1.04
N VAL A 85 0.13 -7.21 -1.93
CA VAL A 85 -0.87 -8.17 -2.36
C VAL A 85 -0.37 -8.92 -3.59
N TYR A 86 -0.57 -10.24 -3.62
CA TYR A 86 -0.42 -11.03 -4.85
C TYR A 86 -1.81 -11.41 -5.38
N CYS A 87 -2.14 -10.84 -6.54
CA CYS A 87 -3.40 -11.08 -7.23
C CYS A 87 -3.33 -12.32 -8.13
N PRO A 88 -4.33 -13.20 -8.08
CA PRO A 88 -4.41 -14.34 -8.98
C PRO A 88 -4.79 -13.89 -10.40
N ARG A 89 -4.60 -14.79 -11.35
CA ARG A 89 -5.06 -14.61 -12.74
C ARG A 89 -6.58 -14.60 -12.84
N ASN A 90 -7.09 -14.02 -13.92
CA ASN A 90 -8.49 -14.05 -14.34
C ASN A 90 -9.49 -13.33 -13.41
N CYS A 91 -9.03 -12.31 -12.67
CA CYS A 91 -9.95 -11.51 -11.85
C CYS A 91 -10.91 -10.64 -12.68
N MET A 92 -10.64 -10.39 -13.96
CA MET A 92 -11.61 -9.69 -14.83
C MET A 92 -12.91 -10.48 -15.00
N GLN A 93 -12.83 -11.82 -15.00
CA GLN A 93 -13.98 -12.72 -15.14
C GLN A 93 -14.73 -12.95 -13.82
N ALA A 94 -14.20 -12.47 -12.68
CA ALA A 94 -14.87 -12.60 -11.41
C ALA A 94 -16.21 -11.86 -11.42
N ASN A 95 -17.22 -12.46 -10.79
CA ASN A 95 -18.59 -11.93 -10.79
C ASN A 95 -18.60 -10.48 -10.26
N PRO A 96 -19.09 -9.51 -11.06
CA PRO A 96 -19.13 -8.11 -10.65
C PRO A 96 -19.89 -7.87 -9.35
N HIS A 97 -20.88 -8.70 -9.00
CA HIS A 97 -21.65 -8.57 -7.76
C HIS A 97 -20.80 -8.80 -6.49
N TYR A 98 -19.82 -9.71 -6.55
CA TYR A 98 -18.96 -10.02 -5.40
C TYR A 98 -17.63 -9.27 -5.44
N ALA A 99 -17.14 -8.92 -6.62
CA ALA A 99 -15.85 -8.29 -6.82
C ALA A 99 -15.95 -6.84 -7.31
N ARG A 100 -16.91 -6.04 -6.84
CA ARG A 100 -17.21 -4.69 -7.38
C ARG A 100 -15.98 -3.78 -7.49
N VAL A 101 -16.03 -2.82 -8.42
CA VAL A 101 -15.03 -1.75 -8.52
C VAL A 101 -15.78 -0.43 -8.46
N ILE A 102 -15.51 0.38 -7.44
CA ILE A 102 -16.21 1.64 -7.20
C ILE A 102 -15.18 2.78 -7.20
N GLY A 103 -15.34 3.71 -8.15
CA GLY A 103 -14.45 4.85 -8.32
C GLY A 103 -13.28 4.63 -9.27
N THR A 104 -12.49 5.70 -9.43
CA THR A 104 -11.39 5.80 -10.39
C THR A 104 -10.22 6.55 -9.74
N ARG A 105 -8.99 6.04 -9.90
CA ARG A 105 -7.73 6.49 -9.22
C ARG A 105 -7.72 6.31 -7.70
N VAL A 106 -8.85 6.54 -7.04
CA VAL A 106 -9.12 6.25 -5.63
C VAL A 106 -10.38 5.42 -5.61
N TYR A 107 -10.28 4.22 -5.04
CA TYR A 107 -11.36 3.24 -5.01
C TYR A 107 -11.95 3.18 -3.60
N SER A 108 -13.24 2.91 -3.47
CA SER A 108 -13.83 2.58 -2.16
C SER A 108 -13.18 1.30 -1.64
N ASP A 109 -12.93 1.22 -0.32
CA ASP A 109 -12.42 0.04 0.38
C ASP A 109 -13.29 -1.22 0.25
N LEU A 110 -14.53 -1.08 -0.22
CA LEU A 110 -15.43 -2.17 -0.63
C LEU A 110 -15.10 -2.76 -2.01
N SER A 111 -14.21 -2.13 -2.76
CA SER A 111 -13.82 -2.62 -4.09
C SER A 111 -12.85 -3.79 -3.98
N SER A 112 -12.95 -4.73 -4.91
CA SER A 112 -11.94 -5.79 -5.11
C SER A 112 -10.58 -5.17 -5.40
N ILE A 113 -9.56 -5.56 -4.62
CA ILE A 113 -8.19 -5.06 -4.80
C ILE A 113 -7.69 -5.40 -6.21
N CYS A 114 -7.85 -6.66 -6.63
CA CYS A 114 -7.29 -7.14 -7.89
C CYS A 114 -8.03 -6.60 -9.11
N ARG A 115 -9.36 -6.49 -9.07
CA ARG A 115 -10.11 -5.86 -10.18
C ARG A 115 -9.84 -4.35 -10.24
N ALA A 116 -9.72 -3.67 -9.10
CA ALA A 116 -9.32 -2.26 -9.09
C ALA A 116 -7.89 -2.07 -9.65
N ALA A 117 -6.98 -3.00 -9.38
CA ALA A 117 -5.62 -2.97 -9.93
C ALA A 117 -5.59 -3.19 -11.45
N VAL A 118 -6.40 -4.12 -11.97
CA VAL A 118 -6.57 -4.26 -13.43
C VAL A 118 -7.21 -3.02 -14.04
N HIS A 119 -8.29 -2.50 -13.43
CA HIS A 119 -8.94 -1.26 -13.87
C HIS A 119 -7.95 -0.10 -13.93
N ALA A 120 -7.08 0.04 -12.92
CA ALA A 120 -6.03 1.06 -12.88
C ALA A 120 -4.88 0.85 -13.87
N GLY A 121 -4.80 -0.32 -14.53
CA GLY A 121 -3.68 -0.71 -15.39
C GLY A 121 -2.41 -1.04 -14.60
N VAL A 122 -2.53 -1.29 -13.29
CA VAL A 122 -1.43 -1.62 -12.38
C VAL A 122 -0.93 -3.05 -12.60
N VAL A 123 -1.84 -3.98 -12.88
CA VAL A 123 -1.55 -5.36 -13.28
C VAL A 123 -2.43 -5.74 -14.46
N ARG A 124 -2.01 -6.73 -15.24
CA ARG A 124 -2.85 -7.32 -16.30
C ARG A 124 -3.68 -8.47 -15.73
N ASN A 125 -4.58 -9.03 -16.53
CA ASN A 125 -5.44 -10.16 -16.11
C ASN A 125 -4.67 -11.46 -15.81
N HIS A 126 -3.35 -11.52 -16.00
CA HIS A 126 -2.53 -12.66 -15.58
C HIS A 126 -2.19 -12.66 -14.07
N GLY A 127 -2.59 -11.62 -13.34
CA GLY A 127 -2.28 -11.46 -11.92
C GLY A 127 -0.93 -10.76 -11.69
N GLY A 128 -0.44 -10.78 -10.46
CA GLY A 128 0.84 -10.17 -10.10
C GLY A 128 0.81 -9.42 -8.77
N TYR A 129 1.94 -8.80 -8.43
CA TYR A 129 2.09 -8.04 -7.19
C TYR A 129 1.48 -6.64 -7.32
N VAL A 130 0.78 -6.22 -6.27
CA VAL A 130 0.12 -4.92 -6.17
C VAL A 130 0.39 -4.34 -4.78
N ASP A 131 0.85 -3.10 -4.74
CA ASP A 131 0.90 -2.35 -3.48
C ASP A 131 -0.41 -1.59 -3.27
N VAL A 132 -0.90 -1.64 -2.03
CA VAL A 132 -2.17 -1.03 -1.63
C VAL A 132 -1.90 0.02 -0.56
N MET A 133 -2.44 1.22 -0.76
CA MET A 133 -2.39 2.29 0.23
C MET A 133 -3.81 2.66 0.65
N PRO A 134 -4.25 2.26 1.85
CA PRO A 134 -5.51 2.71 2.42
C PRO A 134 -5.45 4.21 2.70
N VAL A 135 -6.53 4.90 2.41
CA VAL A 135 -6.69 6.34 2.61
C VAL A 135 -8.09 6.64 3.14
N ASP A 136 -8.29 7.88 3.61
CA ASP A 136 -9.63 8.30 4.01
C ASP A 136 -10.56 8.40 2.80
N LYS A 137 -11.87 8.25 3.05
CA LYS A 137 -12.88 8.20 1.99
C LYS A 137 -12.97 9.51 1.21
N ARG A 138 -13.44 9.42 -0.04
CA ARG A 138 -13.88 10.58 -0.81
C ARG A 138 -15.37 10.83 -0.62
N LYS A 139 -15.77 12.11 -0.76
CA LYS A 139 -17.19 12.49 -0.82
C LYS A 139 -17.89 11.92 -2.05
N THR A 140 -17.15 11.81 -3.17
CA THR A 140 -17.66 11.34 -4.45
C THR A 140 -16.65 10.45 -5.16
N TYR A 141 -17.13 9.36 -5.74
CA TYR A 141 -16.42 8.46 -6.63
C TYR A 141 -17.04 8.53 -8.03
N THR A 142 -16.19 8.69 -9.04
CA THR A 142 -16.61 8.78 -10.44
C THR A 142 -16.44 7.42 -11.12
N ALA A 143 -17.49 6.97 -11.81
CA ALA A 143 -17.47 5.79 -12.68
C ALA A 143 -16.60 6.03 -13.91
N SER A 144 -15.91 5.00 -14.37
CA SER A 144 -15.22 4.99 -15.67
C SER A 144 -15.06 3.57 -16.20
N PHE A 145 -14.78 3.46 -17.50
CA PHE A 145 -14.40 2.19 -18.13
C PHE A 145 -12.92 2.22 -18.46
N GLN A 146 -12.13 1.37 -17.82
CA GLN A 146 -10.68 1.29 -18.02
C GLN A 146 -10.23 -0.17 -18.02
N ASN A 147 -9.33 -0.51 -18.93
CA ASN A 147 -8.70 -1.84 -19.01
C ASN A 147 -9.71 -3.01 -18.99
N GLY A 148 -10.87 -2.82 -19.64
CA GLY A 148 -11.92 -3.84 -19.74
C GLY A 148 -12.80 -3.99 -18.50
N ILE A 149 -12.70 -3.09 -17.51
CA ILE A 149 -13.53 -3.10 -16.31
C ILE A 149 -14.33 -1.79 -16.25
N PHE A 150 -15.64 -1.89 -16.00
CA PHE A 150 -16.49 -0.76 -15.66
C PHE A 150 -16.50 -0.56 -14.14
N SER A 151 -16.15 0.64 -13.68
CA SER A 151 -16.26 1.04 -12.29
C SER A 151 -17.54 1.83 -12.04
N GLU A 152 -18.07 1.72 -10.83
CA GLU A 152 -19.32 2.35 -10.42
C GLU A 152 -19.07 3.71 -9.76
N SER A 153 -20.08 4.59 -9.79
CA SER A 153 -20.07 5.86 -9.07
C SER A 153 -20.71 5.68 -7.69
N LEU A 154 -20.26 6.49 -6.73
CA LEU A 154 -20.81 6.50 -5.38
C LEU A 154 -20.71 7.92 -4.80
N GLN A 155 -21.84 8.45 -4.33
CA GLN A 155 -21.91 9.77 -3.70
C GLN A 155 -22.23 9.62 -2.22
N ASN A 156 -21.58 10.45 -1.39
CA ASN A 156 -21.79 10.52 0.06
C ASN A 156 -21.88 9.13 0.73
N PRO A 157 -20.86 8.28 0.55
CA PRO A 157 -20.86 6.93 1.11
C PRO A 157 -21.10 6.96 2.64
N PRO A 158 -22.11 6.22 3.14
CA PRO A 158 -22.31 6.06 4.58
C PRO A 158 -21.18 5.17 5.10
N GLY A 159 -20.34 5.71 5.99
CA GLY A 159 -19.16 4.97 6.47
C GLY A 159 -18.12 4.73 5.36
N GLY A 160 -17.28 3.71 5.55
CA GLY A 160 -16.23 3.30 4.60
C GLY A 160 -14.97 4.16 4.57
N LYS A 161 -13.97 3.65 3.87
CA LYS A 161 -12.67 4.27 3.57
C LYS A 161 -12.40 4.14 2.08
N ALA A 162 -11.15 4.36 1.70
CA ALA A 162 -10.73 4.26 0.32
C ALA A 162 -9.34 3.65 0.24
N PHE A 163 -8.92 3.34 -0.98
CA PHE A 163 -7.55 2.96 -1.24
C PHE A 163 -7.06 3.38 -2.61
N ARG A 164 -5.75 3.31 -2.77
CA ARG A 164 -5.03 3.46 -4.03
C ARG A 164 -4.19 2.21 -4.26
N VAL A 165 -4.03 1.86 -5.53
CA VAL A 165 -3.22 0.72 -5.98
C VAL A 165 -2.01 1.21 -6.75
N PHE A 166 -0.89 0.52 -6.61
CA PHE A 166 0.37 0.87 -7.24
C PHE A 166 1.05 -0.36 -7.83
N ALA A 167 1.72 -0.17 -8.97
CA ALA A 167 2.51 -1.20 -9.61
C ALA A 167 3.79 -1.46 -8.83
N VAL A 168 4.15 -2.74 -8.77
CA VAL A 168 5.44 -3.20 -8.27
C VAL A 168 6.34 -3.40 -9.49
N VAL A 169 7.39 -2.59 -9.61
CA VAL A 169 8.35 -2.59 -10.73
C VAL A 169 9.72 -3.09 -10.31
#